data_AF-A0A2S1R9P9-F1
#
_entry.id   AF-A0A2S1R9P9-F1
#
_cell.length_a   1.000
_cell.length_b   1.000
_cell.length_c   1.000
_cell.angle_alpha   90.00
_cell.angle_beta   90.00
_cell.angle_gamma   90.00
#
_symmetry.space_group_name_H-M   'P 1'
#
loop_
_entity.id
_entity.type
_entity.pdbx_description
1 polymer ?
#
loop_
_entity_poly.entity_id
_entity_poly.type
_entity_poly.pdbx_seq_one_letter_code
_entity_poly.pdbx_strand_id
1 'polypeptide(L)'
;MEDVADDESSTDEEGKSTEAAPSPTASPQPTQSSEPLAAEPETVDSEPATSEPATSEPTVPTTVPEGPQNPEAVRVGREFEVVTRDGLELGTARIDDIVRTPGCGAELTLSIRTSAEAGPDRWASIGPGDFAEVRPSGSIRRAGTVTSDCDQSTNSRIAALSASREYEIVIAIALDDSAQQAMLRPDGTAGWMFDLPPLPKVTATTSPSAPATTSSPTTDASEPSVETSVTTAEA
;
A
#
# COMPACT_ATOMS: atom_id res chain seq x y z
N MET A 1 27.14 51.46 -3.34
CA MET A 1 28.17 50.44 -3.60
C MET A 1 27.50 49.12 -3.26
N GLU A 2 26.93 48.31 -4.14
CA GLU A 2 26.84 48.13 -5.61
C GLU A 2 25.45 47.42 -5.77
N ASP A 3 24.43 47.93 -6.48
CA ASP A 3 24.12 47.95 -7.93
C ASP A 3 24.18 46.59 -8.67
N VAL A 4 23.20 46.38 -9.58
CA VAL A 4 22.93 45.28 -10.54
C VAL A 4 21.96 44.18 -10.08
N ALA A 5 20.88 43.81 -10.79
CA ALA A 5 20.05 44.41 -11.85
C ALA A 5 18.79 43.52 -11.99
N ASP A 6 17.66 44.14 -12.26
CA ASP A 6 16.39 43.53 -12.69
C ASP A 6 16.41 43.35 -14.24
N ASP A 7 15.46 42.55 -14.73
CA ASP A 7 14.79 42.71 -16.04
C ASP A 7 15.38 42.11 -17.36
N GLU A 8 14.45 41.50 -18.11
CA GLU A 8 14.33 41.31 -19.57
C GLU A 8 14.99 40.14 -20.35
N SER A 9 14.09 39.23 -20.79
CA SER A 9 13.72 38.99 -22.19
C SER A 9 14.74 38.35 -23.16
N SER A 10 14.39 37.18 -23.72
CA SER A 10 14.09 37.04 -25.16
C SER A 10 13.92 35.58 -25.60
N THR A 11 12.91 35.43 -26.44
CA THR A 11 12.42 34.26 -27.16
C THR A 11 13.31 33.88 -28.36
N ASP A 12 13.17 32.62 -28.77
CA ASP A 12 13.00 32.15 -30.16
C ASP A 12 14.16 31.69 -31.09
N GLU A 13 13.76 30.71 -31.91
CA GLU A 13 14.30 30.14 -33.16
C GLU A 13 15.46 29.13 -33.06
N GLU A 14 15.29 27.83 -33.36
CA GLU A 14 14.80 27.15 -34.59
C GLU A 14 15.94 26.80 -35.58
N GLY A 15 15.96 25.54 -36.03
CA GLY A 15 16.63 25.14 -37.27
C GLY A 15 17.31 23.78 -37.30
N LYS A 16 16.59 22.71 -37.67
CA LYS A 16 16.59 22.16 -39.05
C LYS A 16 16.27 20.65 -39.14
N SER A 17 15.19 20.40 -39.87
CA SER A 17 14.64 19.20 -40.53
C SER A 17 15.52 17.96 -40.77
N THR A 18 14.90 16.77 -40.68
CA THR A 18 14.64 15.91 -41.86
C THR A 18 13.43 14.98 -41.64
N GLU A 19 12.48 15.13 -42.56
CA GLU A 19 11.32 14.30 -42.90
C GLU A 19 11.74 13.04 -43.68
N ALA A 20 11.12 11.89 -43.40
CA ALA A 20 10.83 10.84 -44.40
C ALA A 20 9.93 9.74 -43.83
N ALA A 21 8.72 9.61 -44.39
CA ALA A 21 7.88 8.42 -44.31
C ALA A 21 8.45 7.29 -45.21
N PRO A 22 7.98 6.05 -45.03
CA PRO A 22 7.26 5.45 -46.16
C PRO A 22 5.96 4.71 -45.79
N SER A 23 4.96 4.91 -46.65
CA SER A 23 3.78 4.05 -46.83
C SER A 23 4.18 2.64 -47.28
N PRO A 24 3.28 1.66 -47.11
CA PRO A 24 2.90 0.90 -48.30
C PRO A 24 1.38 0.85 -48.55
N THR A 25 1.00 1.28 -49.76
CA THR A 25 -0.26 0.99 -50.44
C THR A 25 -0.10 -0.31 -51.23
N ALA A 26 -1.04 -1.25 -51.10
CA ALA A 26 -1.57 -2.05 -52.22
C ALA A 26 -2.78 -2.90 -51.79
N SER A 27 -3.94 -2.62 -52.38
CA SER A 27 -5.17 -3.43 -52.35
C SER A 27 -4.97 -4.83 -52.95
N PRO A 28 -5.97 -5.73 -52.78
CA PRO A 28 -6.85 -5.92 -53.93
C PRO A 28 -8.36 -5.84 -53.63
N GLN A 29 -9.04 -5.31 -54.64
CA GLN A 29 -10.46 -5.24 -54.95
C GLN A 29 -11.14 -6.63 -54.99
N PRO A 30 -12.45 -6.72 -54.72
CA PRO A 30 -13.34 -7.07 -55.81
C PRO A 30 -14.48 -6.06 -56.00
N THR A 31 -14.53 -5.56 -57.23
CA THR A 31 -15.69 -5.03 -57.94
C THR A 31 -16.79 -6.08 -57.91
N GLN A 32 -18.01 -5.67 -57.57
CA GLN A 32 -19.13 -5.83 -58.51
C GLN A 32 -20.27 -4.87 -58.15
N SER A 33 -20.41 -3.87 -59.01
CA SER A 33 -21.64 -3.16 -59.29
C SER A 33 -22.59 -4.10 -60.00
N SER A 34 -23.85 -4.16 -59.55
CA SER A 34 -25.03 -4.35 -60.39
C SER A 34 -26.28 -4.25 -59.51
N GLU A 35 -26.89 -3.07 -59.50
CA GLU A 35 -28.34 -2.94 -59.39
C GLU A 35 -28.92 -3.40 -60.74
N PRO A 36 -30.02 -4.18 -60.74
CA PRO A 36 -31.08 -3.81 -61.67
C PRO A 36 -32.48 -3.86 -61.05
N LEU A 37 -33.33 -3.07 -61.70
CA LEU A 37 -34.76 -2.84 -61.51
C LEU A 37 -35.61 -4.08 -61.20
N ALA A 38 -36.65 -3.79 -60.40
CA ALA A 38 -38.01 -4.31 -60.43
C ALA A 38 -38.37 -5.41 -61.44
N ALA A 39 -38.91 -6.52 -60.91
CA ALA A 39 -39.98 -7.29 -61.54
C ALA A 39 -40.73 -8.10 -60.46
N GLU A 40 -41.96 -7.71 -60.13
CA GLU A 40 -43.00 -8.69 -59.79
C GLU A 40 -43.34 -9.45 -61.08
N PRO A 41 -43.55 -10.78 -61.00
CA PRO A 41 -44.93 -11.25 -60.98
C PRO A 41 -45.16 -12.44 -60.02
N GLU A 42 -46.42 -12.54 -59.58
CA GLU A 42 -46.99 -13.67 -58.86
C GLU A 42 -46.71 -15.02 -59.55
N THR A 43 -46.47 -16.07 -58.76
CA THR A 43 -47.12 -17.38 -58.95
C THR A 43 -46.95 -18.25 -57.70
N VAL A 44 -48.10 -18.65 -57.17
CA VAL A 44 -48.34 -19.70 -56.18
C VAL A 44 -47.74 -21.05 -56.62
N ASP A 45 -46.99 -21.73 -55.75
CA ASP A 45 -47.01 -23.18 -55.66
C ASP A 45 -46.58 -23.65 -54.25
N SER A 46 -47.14 -24.78 -53.82
CA SER A 46 -47.34 -25.16 -52.43
C SER A 46 -46.27 -26.12 -51.91
N GLU A 47 -45.55 -25.78 -50.85
CA GLU A 47 -44.90 -26.76 -49.97
C GLU A 47 -44.93 -26.27 -48.50
N PRO A 48 -45.45 -27.07 -47.54
CA PRO A 48 -45.28 -26.77 -46.13
C PRO A 48 -43.90 -27.24 -45.68
N ALA A 49 -42.89 -26.37 -45.78
CA ALA A 49 -41.64 -26.57 -45.05
C ALA A 49 -41.96 -26.40 -43.55
N THR A 50 -41.87 -27.51 -42.83
CA THR A 50 -42.00 -27.57 -41.39
C THR A 50 -40.94 -26.66 -40.78
N SER A 51 -41.36 -25.53 -40.21
CA SER A 51 -40.51 -24.72 -39.36
C SER A 51 -40.16 -25.55 -38.13
N GLU A 52 -38.97 -26.18 -38.13
CA GLU A 52 -38.33 -26.53 -36.87
C GLU A 52 -38.18 -25.24 -36.07
N PRO A 53 -38.68 -25.17 -34.82
CA PRO A 53 -38.37 -24.04 -33.97
C PRO A 53 -36.86 -24.05 -33.76
N ALA A 54 -36.21 -22.93 -34.12
CA ALA A 54 -34.84 -22.67 -33.72
C ALA A 54 -34.78 -22.85 -32.21
N THR A 55 -34.20 -23.98 -31.79
CA THR A 55 -33.93 -24.26 -30.38
C THR A 55 -32.90 -23.23 -29.99
N SER A 56 -33.37 -22.13 -29.40
CA SER A 56 -32.51 -21.20 -28.69
C SER A 56 -31.88 -22.03 -27.59
N GLU A 57 -30.62 -22.44 -27.78
CA GLU A 57 -29.84 -22.98 -26.69
C GLU A 57 -29.96 -21.99 -25.52
N PRO A 58 -30.45 -22.42 -24.35
CA PRO A 58 -30.43 -21.54 -23.20
C PRO A 58 -28.97 -21.26 -22.91
N THR A 59 -28.53 -20.03 -23.16
CA THR A 59 -27.25 -19.52 -22.68
C THR A 59 -27.29 -19.65 -21.16
N VAL A 60 -26.76 -20.75 -20.63
CA VAL A 60 -26.67 -20.95 -19.19
C VAL A 60 -25.74 -19.83 -18.70
N PRO A 61 -26.21 -18.91 -17.85
CA PRO A 61 -25.31 -17.91 -17.30
C PRO A 61 -24.22 -18.69 -16.57
N THR A 62 -22.97 -18.51 -17.01
CA THR A 62 -21.82 -19.00 -16.25
C THR A 62 -21.77 -18.17 -14.98
N THR A 63 -22.41 -18.66 -13.91
CA THR A 63 -22.20 -18.15 -12.57
C THR A 63 -20.78 -18.47 -12.18
N VAL A 64 -19.87 -17.49 -12.36
CA VAL A 64 -18.54 -17.53 -11.77
C VAL A 64 -18.74 -17.62 -10.25
N PRO A 65 -18.07 -18.56 -9.55
CA PRO A 65 -18.18 -18.64 -8.11
C PRO A 65 -17.69 -17.32 -7.48
N GLU A 66 -18.54 -16.64 -6.72
CA GLU A 66 -18.14 -15.46 -5.94
C GLU A 66 -17.26 -15.85 -4.76
N GLY A 67 -16.28 -15.01 -4.46
CA GLY A 67 -15.47 -15.11 -3.25
C GLY A 67 -16.07 -14.37 -2.06
N PRO A 68 -15.34 -14.32 -0.92
CA PRO A 68 -15.80 -13.63 0.28
C PRO A 68 -16.07 -12.15 0.02
N GLN A 69 -17.23 -11.67 0.46
CA GLN A 69 -17.63 -10.25 0.31
C GLN A 69 -17.32 -9.42 1.57
N ASN A 70 -17.24 -10.08 2.73
CA ASN A 70 -16.95 -9.45 4.01
C ASN A 70 -15.57 -9.91 4.51
N PRO A 71 -14.87 -9.08 5.32
CA PRO A 71 -13.63 -9.51 5.92
C PRO A 71 -13.82 -10.71 6.83
N GLU A 72 -12.85 -11.63 6.82
CA GLU A 72 -12.89 -12.84 7.64
C GLU A 72 -11.96 -12.72 8.84
N ALA A 73 -12.33 -13.30 9.98
CA ALA A 73 -11.46 -13.34 11.15
C ALA A 73 -10.51 -14.54 11.07
N VAL A 74 -9.21 -14.29 11.18
CA VAL A 74 -8.15 -15.30 11.18
C VAL A 74 -7.36 -15.24 12.48
N ARG A 75 -6.66 -16.34 12.80
CA ARG A 75 -5.82 -16.44 14.00
C ARG A 75 -4.36 -16.50 13.59
N VAL A 76 -3.51 -15.81 14.36
CA VAL A 76 -2.05 -15.93 14.27
C VAL A 76 -1.65 -17.41 14.44
N GLY A 77 -0.71 -17.85 13.61
CA GLY A 77 -0.23 -19.22 13.51
C GLY A 77 -1.12 -20.18 12.71
N ARG A 78 -2.22 -19.72 12.12
CA ARG A 78 -3.10 -20.53 11.25
C ARG A 78 -3.04 -20.07 9.80
N GLU A 79 -2.91 -21.04 8.91
CA GLU A 79 -3.00 -20.80 7.47
C GLU A 79 -4.46 -20.53 7.07
N PHE A 80 -4.63 -19.63 6.10
CA PHE A 80 -5.91 -19.29 5.48
C PHE A 80 -5.72 -19.07 3.98
N GLU A 81 -6.80 -19.29 3.22
CA GLU A 81 -6.83 -19.04 1.78
C GLU A 81 -7.01 -17.55 1.50
N VAL A 82 -6.29 -17.06 0.49
CA VAL A 82 -6.37 -15.69 0.01
C VAL A 82 -7.07 -15.72 -1.33
N VAL A 83 -8.30 -15.20 -1.37
CA VAL A 83 -9.20 -15.25 -2.53
C VAL A 83 -9.76 -13.86 -2.81
N THR A 84 -9.87 -13.49 -4.08
CA THR A 84 -10.51 -12.24 -4.49
C THR A 84 -12.03 -12.32 -4.32
N ARG A 85 -12.72 -11.18 -4.36
CA ARG A 85 -14.19 -11.13 -4.35
C ARG A 85 -14.83 -11.86 -5.52
N ASP A 86 -14.11 -12.03 -6.63
CA ASP A 86 -14.54 -12.75 -7.82
C ASP A 86 -14.25 -14.26 -7.76
N GLY A 87 -13.77 -14.76 -6.61
CA GLY A 87 -13.48 -16.18 -6.39
C GLY A 87 -12.11 -16.63 -6.92
N LEU A 88 -11.24 -15.71 -7.34
CA LEU A 88 -9.91 -16.04 -7.83
C LEU A 88 -8.95 -16.35 -6.68
N GLU A 89 -8.36 -17.55 -6.68
CA GLU A 89 -7.37 -17.95 -5.67
C GLU A 89 -6.00 -17.27 -5.90
N LEU A 90 -5.57 -16.48 -4.93
CA LEU A 90 -4.26 -15.84 -4.93
C LEU A 90 -3.18 -16.74 -4.30
N GLY A 91 -3.59 -17.60 -3.36
CA GLY A 91 -2.73 -18.55 -2.66
C GLY A 91 -3.17 -18.76 -1.22
N THR A 92 -2.23 -19.12 -0.34
CA THR A 92 -2.43 -19.18 1.12
C THR A 92 -1.50 -18.23 1.83
N ALA A 93 -1.91 -17.80 3.02
CA ALA A 93 -1.08 -17.01 3.92
C ALA A 93 -1.22 -17.48 5.36
N ARG A 94 -0.18 -17.25 6.15
CA ARG A 94 -0.17 -17.44 7.61
C ARG A 94 0.57 -16.26 8.24
N ILE A 95 0.01 -15.74 9.33
CA ILE A 95 0.69 -14.75 10.15
C ILE A 95 1.40 -15.52 11.25
N ASP A 96 2.72 -15.58 11.20
CA ASP A 96 3.52 -16.39 12.13
C ASP A 96 3.76 -15.66 13.45
N ASP A 97 4.12 -14.38 13.37
CA ASP A 97 4.45 -13.56 14.54
C ASP A 97 4.09 -12.08 14.31
N ILE A 98 3.84 -11.37 15.41
CA ILE A 98 3.55 -9.94 15.41
C ILE A 98 4.29 -9.29 16.57
N VAL A 99 5.16 -8.33 16.28
CA VAL A 99 5.85 -7.51 17.28
C VAL A 99 5.33 -6.08 17.19
N ARG A 100 4.93 -5.50 18.33
CA ARG A 100 4.48 -4.10 18.38
C ARG A 100 5.50 -3.21 19.06
N THR A 101 5.72 -2.05 18.46
CA THR A 101 6.63 -1.02 18.95
C THR A 101 5.84 0.28 19.12
N PRO A 102 5.71 0.82 20.35
CA PRO A 102 5.00 2.07 20.59
C PRO A 102 5.48 3.20 19.68
N GLY A 103 4.54 3.88 19.01
CA GLY A 103 4.83 4.97 18.07
C GLY A 103 5.39 4.55 16.70
N CYS A 104 5.77 3.28 16.51
CA CYS A 104 6.32 2.76 15.26
C CYS A 104 5.41 1.75 14.54
N GLY A 105 4.33 1.29 15.19
CA GLY A 105 3.37 0.35 14.61
C GLY A 105 3.69 -1.11 14.92
N ALA A 106 3.62 -1.98 13.91
CA ALA A 106 3.81 -3.41 14.06
C ALA A 106 4.73 -3.98 12.97
N GLU A 107 5.52 -4.97 13.33
CA GLU A 107 6.29 -5.83 12.43
C GLU A 107 5.65 -7.22 12.41
N LEU A 108 5.37 -7.74 11.22
CA LEU A 108 4.70 -9.01 10.99
C LEU A 108 5.64 -9.97 10.29
N THR A 109 5.70 -11.21 10.77
CA THR A 109 6.29 -12.33 10.02
C THR A 109 5.18 -13.10 9.34
N LEU A 110 5.29 -13.26 8.01
CA LEU A 110 4.27 -13.85 7.16
C LEU A 110 4.86 -15.02 6.38
N SER A 111 4.16 -16.15 6.37
CA SER A 111 4.37 -17.22 5.40
C SER A 111 3.33 -17.09 4.29
N ILE A 112 3.77 -17.00 3.03
CA ILE A 112 2.88 -16.87 1.86
C ILE A 112 3.21 -17.98 0.87
N ARG A 113 2.20 -18.70 0.42
CA ARG A 113 2.32 -19.62 -0.71
C ARG A 113 1.43 -19.12 -1.85
N THR A 114 2.04 -18.62 -2.90
CA THR A 114 1.30 -18.13 -4.08
C THR A 114 0.70 -19.29 -4.86
N SER A 115 -0.46 -19.07 -5.50
CA SER A 115 -1.07 -20.03 -6.40
C SER A 115 -0.15 -20.37 -7.58
N ALA A 116 -0.44 -21.49 -8.25
CA ALA A 116 0.42 -22.00 -9.31
C ALA A 116 0.38 -21.14 -10.58
N GLU A 117 -0.73 -20.44 -10.80
CA GLU A 117 -0.99 -19.62 -11.98
C GLU A 117 -0.31 -18.26 -11.86
N ALA A 118 0.28 -17.80 -12.97
CA ALA A 118 0.82 -16.46 -13.11
C ALA A 118 -0.11 -15.59 -13.96
N GLY A 119 -0.14 -14.29 -13.70
CA GLY A 119 -0.97 -13.35 -14.44
C GLY A 119 -1.10 -12.00 -13.74
N PRO A 120 -1.69 -11.01 -14.43
CA PRO A 120 -1.89 -9.68 -13.87
C PRO A 120 -2.84 -9.68 -12.67
N ASP A 121 -3.79 -10.61 -12.62
CA ASP A 121 -4.76 -10.74 -11.53
C ASP A 121 -4.28 -11.64 -10.38
N ARG A 122 -3.03 -12.13 -10.46
CA ARG A 122 -2.43 -13.02 -9.45
C ARG A 122 -1.67 -12.23 -8.40
N TRP A 123 -1.35 -12.87 -7.29
CA TRP A 123 -0.66 -12.23 -6.19
C TRP A 123 0.78 -11.87 -6.57
N ALA A 124 0.99 -10.64 -7.02
CA ALA A 124 2.27 -10.18 -7.57
C ALA A 124 3.16 -9.46 -6.54
N SER A 125 2.58 -8.96 -5.46
CA SER A 125 3.33 -8.25 -4.42
C SER A 125 2.59 -8.22 -3.10
N ILE A 126 3.35 -7.95 -2.03
CA ILE A 126 2.81 -7.58 -0.73
C ILE A 126 3.62 -6.44 -0.13
N GLY A 127 2.98 -5.48 0.51
CA GLY A 127 3.64 -4.40 1.22
C GLY A 127 2.68 -3.70 2.20
N PRO A 128 3.12 -2.59 2.82
CA PRO A 128 2.33 -1.90 3.83
C PRO A 128 0.95 -1.44 3.36
N GLY A 129 0.79 -1.14 2.06
CA GLY A 129 -0.47 -0.71 1.46
C GLY A 129 -1.56 -1.79 1.42
N ASP A 130 -1.19 -3.06 1.56
CA ASP A 130 -2.08 -4.22 1.65
C ASP A 130 -2.61 -4.42 3.07
N PHE A 131 -2.20 -3.58 4.04
CA PHE A 131 -2.68 -3.69 5.40
C PHE A 131 -3.59 -2.53 5.77
N ALA A 132 -4.48 -2.79 6.73
CA ALA A 132 -5.33 -1.78 7.33
C ALA A 132 -5.42 -1.98 8.84
N GLU A 133 -5.54 -0.87 9.56
CA GLU A 133 -5.94 -0.82 10.96
C GLU A 133 -7.46 -0.96 11.07
N VAL A 134 -7.92 -1.80 12.00
CA VAL A 134 -9.33 -1.88 12.38
C VAL A 134 -9.48 -1.30 13.79
N ARG A 135 -10.19 -0.19 13.88
CA ARG A 135 -10.41 0.52 15.13
C ARG A 135 -11.53 -0.11 15.95
N PRO A 136 -11.56 0.10 17.28
CA PRO A 136 -12.65 -0.39 18.13
C PRO A 136 -14.05 0.08 17.69
N SER A 137 -14.16 1.22 17.00
CA SER A 137 -15.41 1.72 16.41
C SER A 137 -15.86 0.97 15.15
N GLY A 138 -15.08 0.00 14.66
CA GLY A 138 -15.31 -0.73 13.41
C GLY A 138 -14.86 0.02 12.15
N SER A 139 -14.25 1.21 12.30
CA SER A 139 -13.71 1.94 11.15
C SER A 139 -12.39 1.33 10.69
N ILE A 140 -12.21 1.27 9.38
CA ILE A 140 -11.03 0.70 8.73
C ILE A 140 -10.20 1.84 8.14
N ARG A 141 -8.92 1.89 8.46
CA ARG A 141 -7.97 2.86 7.91
C ARG A 141 -6.78 2.11 7.31
N ARG A 142 -6.36 2.47 6.10
CA ARG A 142 -5.15 1.88 5.49
C ARG A 142 -3.94 2.10 6.41
N ALA A 143 -3.13 1.05 6.58
CA ALA A 143 -1.87 1.14 7.30
C ALA A 143 -0.88 2.02 6.53
N GLY A 144 -0.01 2.70 7.27
CA GLY A 144 1.05 3.51 6.67
C GLY A 144 2.34 2.72 6.48
N THR A 145 3.29 3.35 5.80
CA THR A 145 4.70 2.95 5.86
C THR A 145 5.31 3.46 7.17
N VAL A 146 6.17 2.66 7.78
CA VAL A 146 6.91 3.04 8.99
C VAL A 146 7.94 4.11 8.66
N THR A 147 8.07 5.13 9.51
CA THR A 147 9.00 6.25 9.33
C THR A 147 10.45 5.82 9.52
N SER A 148 11.40 6.53 8.91
CA SER A 148 12.84 6.19 8.98
C SER A 148 13.44 6.24 10.38
N ASP A 149 12.81 6.93 11.33
CA ASP A 149 13.26 7.04 12.73
C ASP A 149 13.05 5.74 13.53
N CYS A 150 12.31 4.80 12.94
CA CYS A 150 11.98 3.52 13.53
C CYS A 150 12.89 2.42 12.94
N ASP A 151 13.47 1.58 13.80
CA ASP A 151 14.43 0.54 13.38
C ASP A 151 13.85 -0.41 12.32
N GLN A 152 12.55 -0.74 12.42
CA GLN A 152 11.87 -1.63 11.47
C GLN A 152 11.52 -0.98 10.12
N SER A 153 11.89 0.28 9.86
CA SER A 153 11.56 0.99 8.62
C SER A 153 12.07 0.30 7.34
N THR A 154 13.20 -0.41 7.42
CA THR A 154 13.75 -1.18 6.28
C THR A 154 12.82 -2.31 5.82
N ASN A 155 11.99 -2.83 6.73
CA ASN A 155 10.99 -3.86 6.46
C ASN A 155 9.65 -3.26 5.99
N SER A 156 9.53 -1.94 5.90
CA SER A 156 8.33 -1.26 5.41
C SER A 156 8.39 -1.02 3.90
N ARG A 157 8.63 -2.08 3.13
CA ARG A 157 8.80 -2.04 1.67
C ARG A 157 7.92 -3.08 0.97
N ILE A 158 7.71 -2.88 -0.33
CA ILE A 158 7.00 -3.85 -1.17
C ILE A 158 7.92 -5.02 -1.48
N ALA A 159 7.45 -6.24 -1.22
CA ALA A 159 8.07 -7.49 -1.64
C ALA A 159 7.37 -8.01 -2.90
N ALA A 160 8.17 -8.39 -3.90
CA ALA A 160 7.65 -9.01 -5.13
C ALA A 160 7.39 -10.51 -4.91
N LEU A 161 6.27 -10.97 -5.44
CA LEU A 161 5.83 -12.35 -5.39
C LEU A 161 5.76 -12.92 -6.81
N SER A 162 6.23 -14.14 -6.96
CA SER A 162 6.15 -14.96 -8.16
C SER A 162 5.33 -16.21 -7.88
N ALA A 163 4.55 -16.64 -8.86
CA ALA A 163 3.70 -17.82 -8.79
C ALA A 163 4.46 -19.10 -8.43
N SER A 164 3.73 -20.09 -7.89
CA SER A 164 4.25 -21.40 -7.46
C SER A 164 5.41 -21.34 -6.46
N ARG A 165 5.49 -20.28 -5.63
CA ARG A 165 6.54 -20.15 -4.61
C ARG A 165 5.98 -19.98 -3.21
N GLU A 166 6.84 -20.29 -2.25
CA GLU A 166 6.65 -20.04 -0.83
C GLU A 166 7.63 -18.98 -0.37
N TYR A 167 7.16 -18.08 0.49
CA TYR A 167 7.92 -16.95 1.01
C TYR A 167 7.75 -16.86 2.52
N GLU A 168 8.84 -16.52 3.20
CA GLU A 168 8.82 -15.97 4.54
C GLU A 168 9.19 -14.49 4.43
N ILE A 169 8.28 -13.60 4.84
CA ILE A 169 8.43 -12.16 4.64
C ILE A 169 8.19 -11.45 5.98
N VAL A 170 9.12 -10.57 6.33
CA VAL A 170 8.94 -9.62 7.42
C VAL A 170 8.48 -8.28 6.84
N ILE A 171 7.32 -7.80 7.28
CA ILE A 171 6.74 -6.52 6.84
C ILE A 171 6.45 -5.65 8.05
N ALA A 172 6.95 -4.42 8.04
CA ALA A 172 6.63 -3.42 9.03
C ALA A 172 5.55 -2.45 8.53
N ILE A 173 4.52 -2.23 9.33
CA ILE A 173 3.38 -1.35 9.02
C ILE A 173 3.15 -0.33 10.14
N ALA A 174 2.88 0.91 9.75
CA ALA A 174 2.50 1.95 10.68
C ALA A 174 1.02 1.83 11.04
N LEU A 175 0.74 1.70 12.34
CA LEU A 175 -0.58 1.59 12.94
C LEU A 175 -0.65 2.55 14.13
N ASP A 176 -1.85 2.98 14.49
CA ASP A 176 -2.07 3.70 15.75
C ASP A 176 -1.80 2.78 16.96
N ASP A 177 -1.27 3.33 18.05
CA ASP A 177 -1.06 2.56 19.28
C ASP A 177 -2.39 2.05 19.86
N SER A 178 -3.51 2.72 19.61
CA SER A 178 -4.83 2.23 20.03
C SER A 178 -5.38 1.08 19.19
N ALA A 179 -4.71 0.70 18.10
CA ALA A 179 -5.13 -0.41 17.25
C ALA A 179 -5.18 -1.73 18.04
N GLN A 180 -6.30 -2.44 17.92
CA GLN A 180 -6.50 -3.77 18.51
C GLN A 180 -6.48 -4.88 17.47
N GLN A 181 -6.82 -4.54 16.22
CA GLN A 181 -6.87 -5.46 15.11
C GLN A 181 -6.23 -4.82 13.88
N ALA A 182 -5.65 -5.65 13.04
CA ALA A 182 -5.24 -5.29 11.70
C ALA A 182 -5.89 -6.22 10.68
N MET A 183 -5.88 -5.82 9.42
CA MET A 183 -6.47 -6.54 8.31
C MET A 183 -5.45 -6.65 7.19
N LEU A 184 -5.16 -7.87 6.75
CA LEU A 184 -4.47 -8.12 5.49
C LEU A 184 -5.52 -8.05 4.37
N ARG A 185 -5.32 -7.19 3.39
CA ARG A 185 -6.25 -6.97 2.27
C ARG A 185 -5.46 -6.61 1.00
N PRO A 186 -4.86 -7.62 0.33
CA PRO A 186 -4.39 -7.48 -1.04
C PRO A 186 -5.50 -6.98 -1.96
N ASP A 187 -5.10 -6.40 -3.09
CA ASP A 187 -6.05 -5.84 -4.05
C ASP A 187 -7.10 -6.88 -4.52
N GLY A 188 -8.34 -6.42 -4.69
CA GLY A 188 -9.46 -7.27 -5.10
C GLY A 188 -10.03 -8.18 -4.00
N THR A 189 -9.46 -8.22 -2.80
CA THR A 189 -9.93 -9.08 -1.69
C THR A 189 -10.86 -8.36 -0.70
N ALA A 190 -11.66 -9.12 0.05
CA ALA A 190 -12.43 -8.59 1.18
C ALA A 190 -11.57 -8.34 2.43
N GLY A 191 -10.52 -9.14 2.61
CA GLY A 191 -9.51 -9.00 3.65
C GLY A 191 -9.67 -9.99 4.81
N TRP A 192 -8.60 -10.17 5.59
CA TRP A 192 -8.51 -11.08 6.71
C TRP A 192 -8.05 -10.32 7.95
N MET A 193 -8.92 -10.25 8.95
CA MET A 193 -8.71 -9.55 10.23
C MET A 193 -8.02 -10.45 11.23
N PHE A 194 -7.04 -9.91 11.94
CA PHE A 194 -6.31 -10.60 12.99
C PHE A 194 -6.07 -9.67 14.19
N ASP A 195 -6.04 -10.27 15.37
CA ASP A 195 -5.80 -9.55 16.61
C ASP A 195 -4.32 -9.17 16.73
N LEU A 196 -4.08 -7.93 17.16
CA LEU A 196 -2.76 -7.44 17.48
C LEU A 196 -2.44 -7.74 18.95
N PRO A 197 -1.19 -8.11 19.29
CA PRO A 197 -0.80 -8.24 20.68
C PRO A 197 -0.89 -6.88 21.40
N PRO A 198 -0.95 -6.87 22.74
CA PRO A 198 -0.91 -5.62 23.50
C PRO A 198 0.45 -4.93 23.31
N LEU A 199 0.46 -3.59 23.36
CA LEU A 199 1.73 -2.87 23.33
C LEU A 199 2.58 -3.19 24.55
N PRO A 200 3.91 -3.30 24.39
CA PRO A 200 4.82 -3.36 25.51
C PRO A 200 4.74 -2.06 26.32
N LYS A 201 4.79 -2.19 27.65
CA LYS A 201 4.74 -1.04 28.55
C LYS A 201 6.08 -0.30 28.49
N VAL A 202 6.05 0.98 28.15
CA VAL A 202 7.22 1.86 28.31
C VAL A 202 7.36 2.17 29.80
N THR A 203 8.23 1.43 30.50
CA THR A 203 8.64 1.82 31.84
C THR A 203 9.58 3.02 31.70
N ALA A 204 9.06 4.23 31.86
CA ALA A 204 9.89 5.41 31.97
C ALA A 204 10.89 5.20 33.12
N THR A 205 12.16 5.06 32.79
CA THR A 205 13.23 5.10 33.77
C THR A 205 13.33 6.56 34.21
N THR A 206 12.65 6.90 35.31
CA THR A 206 12.95 8.13 36.06
C THR A 206 14.37 8.00 36.58
N SER A 207 15.31 8.66 35.90
CA SER A 207 16.64 8.88 36.43
C SER A 207 16.49 9.56 37.80
N PRO A 208 17.06 9.03 38.89
CA PRO A 208 16.94 9.67 40.19
C PRO A 208 17.58 11.06 40.10
N SER A 209 16.76 12.11 40.26
CA SER A 209 17.27 13.46 40.45
C SER A 209 18.25 13.46 41.61
N ALA A 210 19.49 13.86 41.34
CA ALA A 210 20.49 14.07 42.39
C ALA A 210 19.92 15.07 43.42
N PRO A 211 20.15 14.84 44.73
CA PRO A 211 19.63 15.73 45.76
C PRO A 211 20.17 17.15 45.57
N ALA A 212 19.27 18.13 45.53
CA ALA A 212 19.63 19.54 45.58
C ALA A 212 20.32 19.83 46.92
N THR A 213 21.63 20.07 46.89
CA THR A 213 22.36 20.64 48.02
C THR A 213 21.85 22.05 48.28
N THR A 214 21.07 22.21 49.34
CA THR A 214 20.78 23.50 49.97
C THR A 214 22.08 24.07 50.55
N SER A 215 22.69 25.02 49.86
CA SER A 215 23.67 25.93 50.48
C SER A 215 23.04 27.31 50.57
N SER A 216 22.63 27.69 51.78
CA SER A 216 22.29 29.06 52.14
C SER A 216 23.58 29.83 52.42
N PRO A 217 23.85 30.99 51.78
CA PRO A 217 24.75 31.97 52.35
C PRO A 217 23.96 33.00 53.16
N THR A 218 24.20 33.04 54.47
CA THR A 218 23.92 34.20 55.32
C THR A 218 24.88 35.31 54.90
N THR A 219 24.35 36.38 54.31
CA THR A 219 25.09 37.64 54.10
C THR A 219 25.08 38.43 55.39
N ASP A 220 26.20 38.42 56.11
CA ASP A 220 26.52 39.39 57.15
C ASP A 220 27.23 40.57 56.49
N ALA A 221 26.65 41.77 56.60
CA ALA A 221 27.28 43.01 56.15
C ALA A 221 26.67 44.21 56.89
N SER A 222 27.34 44.69 57.94
CA SER A 222 27.47 46.12 58.23
C SER A 222 28.63 46.38 59.21
N GLU A 223 29.63 47.02 58.63
CA GLU A 223 30.87 47.64 59.12
C GLU A 223 30.69 48.64 60.30
N PRO A 224 31.76 49.14 61.00
CA PRO A 224 32.84 49.90 60.35
C PRO A 224 34.29 49.77 60.87
N SER A 225 35.21 49.90 59.91
CA SER A 225 36.49 50.64 59.89
C SER A 225 37.26 50.90 61.21
N VAL A 226 38.51 50.43 61.27
CA VAL A 226 39.69 51.30 61.50
C VAL A 226 41.02 50.69 61.03
N GLU A 227 41.70 51.53 60.27
CA GLU A 227 43.11 51.71 59.91
C GLU A 227 44.27 50.91 60.57
N THR A 228 45.32 50.77 59.76
CA THR A 228 46.78 50.79 60.05
C THR A 228 47.58 49.51 60.35
N SER A 229 48.51 49.25 59.42
CA SER A 229 49.96 49.06 59.61
C SER A 229 50.61 47.66 59.56
N VAL A 230 51.39 47.47 58.47
CA VAL A 230 52.85 47.19 58.46
C VAL A 230 53.36 45.73 58.58
N THR A 231 53.97 45.30 57.45
CA THR A 231 55.31 44.68 57.26
C THR A 231 55.55 43.19 57.53
N THR A 232 55.87 42.50 56.42
CA THR A 232 57.00 41.57 56.15
C THR A 232 57.63 40.77 57.30
N ALA A 233 57.66 39.44 57.14
CA ALA A 233 58.89 38.65 57.20
C ALA A 233 58.69 37.26 56.56
N GLU A 234 59.52 36.99 55.55
CA GLU A 234 59.83 35.70 54.97
C GLU A 234 60.91 35.01 55.83
N ALA A 235 60.76 33.72 56.11
CA ALA A 235 61.81 32.68 56.21
C ALA A 235 61.20 31.34 56.63
#